data_AF-A0AAW5V7P3-F1
#
_entry.id   AF-A0AAW5V7P3-F1
#
_cell.length_a   1.000
_cell.length_b   1.000
_cell.length_c   1.000
_cell.angle_alpha   90.00
_cell.angle_beta   90.00
_cell.angle_gamma   90.00
#
_symmetry.space_group_name_H-M   'P 1'
#
loop_
_entity.id
_entity.type
_entity.pdbx_description
1 polymer ?
#
loop_
_entity_poly.entity_id
_entity_poly.type
_entity_poly.pdbx_seq_one_letter_code
_entity_poly.pdbx_strand_id
1 'polypeptide(L)'
;MITFLDKIRLFFYPFIIFLAAGSLFFAIYLLDFSVVPKFILLPIPIYILTISINLAFTYKSKIRSIYILIKKNKLDLKKNSFQDYMKAPCGRQVVKISLNKINKAYCYNLLKKEFPIEIFNYKKTTTKFVFYKEGEIESIFSVKSD
;
A
#
# COMPACT_ATOMS: atom_id res chain seq x y z
N MET A 1 5.21 14.97 -18.02
CA MET A 1 3.84 14.52 -18.34
C MET A 1 3.70 13.03 -18.01
N ILE A 2 2.63 12.62 -17.33
CA ILE A 2 2.33 11.19 -17.05
C ILE A 2 1.77 10.59 -18.34
N THR A 3 2.38 9.50 -18.82
CA THR A 3 2.00 8.85 -20.09
C THR A 3 0.89 7.84 -19.88
N PHE A 4 0.21 7.44 -20.95
CA PHE A 4 -0.79 6.36 -20.91
C PHE A 4 -0.22 5.05 -20.33
N LEU A 5 1.02 4.70 -20.68
CA LEU A 5 1.73 3.53 -20.12
C LEU A 5 1.90 3.61 -18.60
N ASP A 6 2.16 4.81 -18.04
CA ASP A 6 2.26 5.00 -16.60
C ASP A 6 0.92 4.77 -15.91
N LYS A 7 -0.19 5.16 -16.56
CA LYS A 7 -1.55 4.90 -16.07
C LYS A 7 -1.82 3.40 -16.02
N ILE A 8 -1.54 2.67 -17.10
CA ILE A 8 -1.69 1.20 -17.15
C ILE A 8 -0.88 0.54 -16.03
N ARG A 9 0.38 0.94 -15.83
CA ARG A 9 1.24 0.39 -14.78
C ARG A 9 0.64 0.55 -13.38
N LEU A 10 -0.01 1.68 -13.09
CA LEU A 10 -0.68 1.92 -11.80
C LEU A 10 -1.91 1.03 -11.58
N PHE A 11 -2.57 0.59 -12.66
CA PHE A 11 -3.71 -0.34 -12.61
C PHE A 11 -3.30 -1.81 -12.62
N PHE A 12 -2.05 -2.12 -12.97
CA PHE A 12 -1.60 -3.50 -13.12
C PHE A 12 -1.74 -4.34 -11.85
N TYR A 13 -1.32 -3.84 -10.68
CA TYR A 13 -1.48 -4.60 -9.42
C TYR A 13 -2.95 -4.83 -9.02
N PRO A 14 -3.84 -3.82 -8.95
CA PRO A 14 -5.24 -4.09 -8.63
C PRO A 14 -5.88 -5.03 -9.65
N PHE A 15 -5.52 -4.93 -10.93
CA PHE A 15 -6.00 -5.85 -11.95
C PHE A 15 -5.56 -7.31 -11.70
N ILE A 16 -4.31 -7.56 -11.32
CA ILE A 16 -3.84 -8.90 -10.95
C ILE A 16 -4.61 -9.44 -9.73
N ILE A 17 -4.81 -8.61 -8.70
CA ILE A 17 -5.56 -9.01 -7.50
C ILE A 17 -7.01 -9.34 -7.86
N PHE A 18 -7.61 -8.57 -8.77
CA PHE A 18 -8.97 -8.81 -9.26
C PHE A 18 -9.08 -10.15 -10.00
N LEU A 19 -8.14 -10.45 -10.91
CA LEU A 19 -8.10 -11.74 -11.62
C LEU A 19 -7.90 -12.91 -10.66
N ALA A 20 -6.99 -12.78 -9.70
CA ALA A 20 -6.73 -13.81 -8.71
C ALA A 20 -7.98 -14.09 -7.86
N ALA A 21 -8.65 -13.04 -7.38
CA ALA A 21 -9.89 -13.17 -6.60
C ALA A 21 -11.04 -13.77 -7.43
N GLY A 22 -11.17 -13.38 -8.71
CA GLY A 22 -12.15 -13.95 -9.63
C GLY A 22 -11.91 -15.43 -9.91
N SER A 23 -10.66 -15.84 -10.10
CA SER A 23 -10.30 -17.24 -10.28
C SER A 23 -10.62 -18.08 -9.04
N LEU A 24 -10.37 -17.54 -7.84
CA LEU A 24 -10.66 -18.19 -6.57
C LEU A 24 -12.18 -18.31 -6.35
N PHE A 25 -12.94 -17.28 -6.68
CA PHE A 25 -14.41 -17.32 -6.66
C PHE A 25 -14.95 -18.42 -7.58
N PHE A 26 -14.44 -18.49 -8.82
CA PHE A 26 -14.85 -19.50 -9.79
C PHE A 26 -14.46 -20.92 -9.36
N ALA A 27 -13.28 -21.10 -8.76
CA ALA A 27 -12.85 -22.37 -8.20
C ALA A 27 -13.79 -22.85 -7.06
N ILE A 28 -14.16 -21.97 -6.12
CA ILE A 28 -15.12 -22.31 -5.06
C ILE A 28 -16.48 -22.70 -5.65
N TYR A 29 -16.91 -22.02 -6.72
CA TYR A 29 -18.18 -22.32 -7.38
C TYR A 29 -18.19 -23.71 -8.04
N LEU A 30 -17.10 -24.06 -8.74
CA LEU A 30 -16.93 -25.34 -9.45
C LEU A 30 -16.69 -26.54 -8.54
N LEU A 31 -16.18 -26.33 -7.31
CA LEU A 31 -15.97 -27.43 -6.38
C LEU A 31 -17.31 -28.09 -6.01
N ASP A 32 -17.33 -29.42 -6.02
CA ASP A 32 -18.52 -30.24 -5.76
C ASP A 32 -18.78 -30.38 -4.23
N PHE A 33 -18.73 -29.25 -3.52
CA PHE A 33 -19.07 -29.18 -2.12
C PHE A 33 -20.58 -29.01 -1.92
N SER A 34 -21.07 -29.49 -0.78
CA SER A 34 -22.38 -29.11 -0.27
C SER A 34 -22.51 -27.58 -0.17
N VAL A 35 -23.74 -27.09 -0.19
CA VAL A 35 -24.05 -25.65 -0.20
C VAL A 35 -23.44 -24.91 1.00
N VAL A 36 -23.38 -25.55 2.17
CA VAL A 36 -22.89 -24.95 3.43
C VAL A 36 -21.40 -24.52 3.35
N PRO A 37 -20.44 -25.38 2.99
CA PRO A 37 -19.04 -24.96 2.77
C PRO A 37 -18.88 -23.81 1.77
N LYS A 38 -19.70 -23.79 0.70
CA LYS A 38 -19.65 -22.72 -0.32
C LYS A 38 -19.97 -21.37 0.30
N PHE A 39 -21.01 -21.29 1.14
CA PHE A 39 -21.37 -20.05 1.85
C PHE A 39 -20.30 -19.56 2.83
N ILE A 40 -19.55 -20.48 3.45
CA ILE A 40 -18.47 -20.12 4.39
C ILE A 40 -17.25 -19.57 3.63
N LEU A 41 -16.95 -20.11 2.45
CA LEU A 41 -15.76 -19.75 1.66
C LEU A 41 -15.97 -18.52 0.77
N LEU A 42 -17.19 -18.26 0.30
CA LEU A 42 -17.57 -17.15 -0.58
C LEU A 42 -17.18 -15.73 -0.10
N PRO A 43 -17.24 -15.41 1.21
CA PRO A 43 -16.86 -14.08 1.71
C PRO A 43 -15.40 -13.72 1.46
N ILE A 44 -14.50 -14.71 1.38
CA ILE A 44 -13.05 -14.49 1.21
C ILE A 44 -12.74 -13.81 -0.13
N PRO A 45 -13.11 -14.37 -1.30
CA PRO A 45 -12.86 -13.71 -2.59
C PRO A 45 -13.63 -12.39 -2.72
N ILE A 46 -14.84 -12.27 -2.14
CA ILE A 46 -15.59 -11.01 -2.13
C ILE A 46 -14.80 -9.92 -1.40
N TYR A 47 -14.28 -10.22 -0.21
CA TYR A 47 -13.45 -9.28 0.55
C TYR A 47 -12.21 -8.84 -0.25
N ILE A 48 -11.50 -9.78 -0.89
CA ILE A 48 -10.33 -9.46 -1.72
C ILE A 48 -10.73 -8.60 -2.93
N LEU A 49 -11.88 -8.86 -3.55
CA LEU A 49 -12.41 -8.03 -4.65
C LEU A 49 -12.67 -6.60 -4.19
N THR A 50 -13.29 -6.40 -3.03
CA THR A 50 -13.53 -5.04 -2.48
C THR A 50 -12.22 -4.29 -2.23
N ILE A 51 -11.20 -4.96 -1.71
CA ILE A 51 -9.85 -4.39 -1.57
C ILE A 51 -9.31 -3.93 -2.93
N SER A 52 -9.38 -4.79 -3.95
CA SER A 52 -8.90 -4.45 -5.30
C SER A 52 -9.57 -3.20 -5.88
N ILE A 53 -10.91 -3.13 -5.75
CA ILE A 53 -11.70 -1.99 -6.21
C ILE A 53 -11.29 -0.71 -5.47
N ASN A 54 -11.15 -0.75 -4.15
CA ASN A 54 -10.68 0.39 -3.36
C ASN A 54 -9.27 0.85 -3.80
N LEU A 55 -8.36 -0.09 -4.07
CA LEU A 55 -7.04 0.21 -4.60
C LEU A 55 -7.08 0.84 -6.00
N ALA A 56 -8.08 0.51 -6.83
CA ALA A 56 -8.29 1.14 -8.12
C ALA A 56 -8.81 2.58 -7.96
N PHE A 57 -9.75 2.83 -7.05
CA PHE A 57 -10.29 4.17 -6.78
C PHE A 57 -9.25 5.16 -6.24
N THR A 58 -8.20 4.70 -5.55
CA THR A 58 -7.09 5.57 -5.08
C THR A 58 -6.20 6.12 -6.21
N TYR A 59 -6.48 5.83 -7.47
CA TYR A 59 -5.71 6.25 -8.63
C TYR A 59 -5.45 7.78 -8.70
N LYS A 60 -6.45 8.62 -8.42
CA LYS A 60 -6.29 10.08 -8.44
C LYS A 60 -5.24 10.55 -7.41
N SER A 61 -5.22 9.92 -6.24
CA SER A 61 -4.23 10.18 -5.18
C SER A 61 -2.82 9.74 -5.60
N LYS A 62 -2.70 8.58 -6.26
CA LYS A 62 -1.42 8.08 -6.80
C LYS A 62 -0.82 9.05 -7.82
N ILE A 63 -1.63 9.57 -8.75
CA ILE A 63 -1.18 10.59 -9.72
C ILE A 63 -0.69 11.86 -9.01
N ARG A 64 -1.46 12.37 -8.05
CA ARG A 64 -1.07 13.57 -7.29
C ARG A 64 0.27 13.36 -6.58
N SER A 65 0.47 12.19 -5.99
CA SER A 65 1.71 11.82 -5.31
C SER A 65 2.90 11.79 -6.28
N ILE A 66 2.74 11.22 -7.47
CA ILE A 66 3.79 11.24 -8.52
C ILE A 66 4.20 12.69 -8.83
N TYR A 67 3.22 13.58 -9.04
CA TYR A 67 3.50 14.98 -9.37
C TYR A 67 4.26 15.69 -8.24
N ILE A 68 3.85 15.49 -6.99
CA ILE A 68 4.51 16.06 -5.80
C ILE A 68 5.95 15.55 -5.70
N LEU A 69 6.18 14.24 -5.86
CA LEU A 69 7.51 13.64 -5.78
C LEU A 69 8.44 14.16 -6.87
N ILE A 70 7.95 14.26 -8.11
CA ILE A 70 8.71 14.84 -9.22
C ILE A 70 9.07 16.29 -8.91
N LYS A 71 8.11 17.11 -8.45
CA LYS A 71 8.34 18.53 -8.14
C LYS A 71 9.37 18.71 -7.02
N LYS A 72 9.28 17.91 -5.95
CA LYS A 72 10.19 17.98 -4.79
C LYS A 72 11.61 17.52 -5.09
N ASN A 73 11.78 16.62 -6.06
CA ASN A 73 13.06 15.93 -6.33
C ASN A 73 13.67 16.27 -7.70
N LYS A 74 13.15 17.30 -8.38
CA LYS A 74 13.57 17.68 -9.75
C LYS A 74 15.05 18.06 -9.82
N LEU A 75 15.54 18.83 -8.84
CA LEU A 75 16.93 19.28 -8.76
C LEU A 75 17.76 18.25 -8.00
N ASP A 76 17.44 18.04 -6.72
CA ASP A 76 18.16 17.14 -5.84
C ASP A 76 17.27 16.00 -5.29
N LEU A 77 17.86 14.84 -5.04
CA LEU A 77 17.14 13.64 -4.58
C LEU A 77 16.99 13.64 -3.05
N LYS A 78 15.82 14.05 -2.57
CA LYS A 78 15.41 13.99 -1.16
C LYS A 78 14.84 12.62 -0.82
N LYS A 79 15.72 11.68 -0.45
CA LYS A 79 15.37 10.28 -0.12
C LYS A 79 14.19 10.13 0.86
N ASN A 80 14.17 10.93 1.92
CA ASN A 80 13.12 10.90 2.94
C ASN A 80 11.71 11.12 2.38
N SER A 81 11.58 11.87 1.28
CA SER A 81 10.28 12.09 0.63
C SER A 81 9.67 10.83 -0.01
N PHE A 82 10.49 9.80 -0.25
CA PHE A 82 10.07 8.53 -0.83
C PHE A 82 9.75 7.45 0.21
N GLN A 83 10.14 7.64 1.49
CA GLN A 83 10.05 6.62 2.54
C GLN A 83 8.64 6.03 2.68
N ASP A 84 7.62 6.87 2.80
CA ASP A 84 6.24 6.41 2.99
C ASP A 84 5.69 5.65 1.79
N TYR A 85 6.14 6.01 0.58
CA TYR A 85 5.74 5.32 -0.65
C TYR A 85 6.47 4.00 -0.84
N MET A 86 7.66 3.81 -0.25
CA MET A 86 8.43 2.58 -0.37
C MET A 86 7.91 1.42 0.49
N LYS A 87 7.05 1.72 1.48
CA LYS A 87 6.44 0.75 2.41
C LYS A 87 5.43 -0.19 1.74
N ALA A 88 4.79 0.22 0.64
CA ALA A 88 3.74 -0.56 -0.02
C ALA A 88 4.06 -0.87 -1.49
N PRO A 89 3.61 -2.01 -2.04
CA PRO A 89 3.86 -2.37 -3.45
C PRO A 89 3.32 -1.33 -4.44
N CYS A 90 2.12 -0.81 -4.20
CA CYS A 90 1.50 0.21 -5.03
C CYS A 90 2.20 1.58 -4.92
N GLY A 91 2.73 1.90 -3.73
CA GLY A 91 3.56 3.10 -3.52
C GLY A 91 4.92 2.99 -4.23
N ARG A 92 5.52 1.80 -4.25
CA ARG A 92 6.77 1.56 -5.00
C ARG A 92 6.63 1.77 -6.49
N GLN A 93 5.45 1.51 -7.07
CA GLN A 93 5.19 1.87 -8.46
C GLN A 93 5.18 3.40 -8.66
N VAL A 94 4.58 4.15 -7.73
CA VAL A 94 4.62 5.62 -7.74
C VAL A 94 6.06 6.13 -7.67
N VAL A 95 6.91 5.54 -6.82
CA VAL A 95 8.34 5.86 -6.75
C VAL A 95 9.05 5.54 -8.07
N LYS A 96 8.83 4.35 -8.63
CA LYS A 96 9.47 3.92 -9.89
C LYS A 96 9.10 4.85 -11.06
N ILE A 97 7.82 5.23 -11.17
CA ILE A 97 7.36 6.17 -12.20
C ILE A 97 7.97 7.55 -11.98
N SER A 98 7.94 8.08 -10.74
CA SER A 98 8.49 9.41 -10.45
C SER A 98 9.99 9.50 -10.73
N LEU A 99 10.79 8.50 -10.33
CA LEU A 99 12.22 8.43 -10.62
C LEU A 99 12.54 8.35 -12.10
N ASN A 100 11.78 7.55 -12.86
CA ASN A 100 11.93 7.47 -14.31
C ASN A 100 11.67 8.83 -14.97
N LYS A 101 10.70 9.62 -14.47
CA LYS A 101 10.37 10.94 -15.04
C LYS A 101 11.40 12.01 -14.75
N ILE A 102 12.21 11.87 -13.69
CA ILE A 102 13.32 12.79 -13.38
C ILE A 102 14.68 12.24 -13.82
N ASN A 103 14.69 11.18 -14.64
CA ASN A 103 15.89 10.51 -15.16
C ASN A 103 16.85 9.98 -14.06
N LYS A 104 16.30 9.63 -12.89
CA LYS A 104 17.05 9.06 -11.74
C LYS A 104 16.60 7.62 -11.45
N ALA A 105 16.28 6.85 -12.51
CA ALA A 105 15.81 5.47 -12.40
C ALA A 105 16.79 4.57 -11.61
N TYR A 106 18.09 4.80 -11.76
CA TYR A 106 19.15 4.06 -11.06
C TYR A 106 19.05 4.18 -9.53
N CYS A 107 18.53 5.29 -9.00
CA CYS A 107 18.35 5.50 -7.56
C CYS A 107 17.29 4.58 -6.95
N TYR A 108 16.44 3.94 -7.76
CA TYR A 108 15.38 3.07 -7.25
C TYR A 108 15.95 1.89 -6.44
N ASN A 109 17.03 1.28 -6.92
CA ASN A 109 17.67 0.16 -6.23
C ASN A 109 18.30 0.59 -4.90
N LEU A 110 18.81 1.82 -4.82
CA LEU A 110 19.33 2.40 -3.58
C LEU A 110 18.18 2.58 -2.57
N LEU A 111 17.10 3.24 -2.97
CA LEU A 111 15.93 3.44 -2.12
C LEU A 111 15.29 2.10 -1.70
N LYS A 112 15.30 1.08 -2.57
CA LYS A 112 14.76 -0.25 -2.26
C LYS A 112 15.52 -0.94 -1.13
N LYS A 113 16.84 -0.77 -1.09
CA LYS A 113 17.70 -1.29 -0.01
C LYS A 113 17.51 -0.49 1.28
N GLU A 114 17.39 0.83 1.17
CA GLU A 114 17.25 1.74 2.30
C GLU A 114 15.86 1.66 2.97
N PHE A 115 14.81 1.43 2.17
CA PHE A 115 13.42 1.35 2.62
C PHE A 115 12.79 0.02 2.16
N PRO A 116 13.07 -1.10 2.85
CA PRO A 116 12.48 -2.41 2.54
C PRO A 116 10.96 -2.41 2.69
N ILE A 117 10.27 -3.35 2.04
CA ILE A 117 8.80 -3.44 2.17
C ILE A 117 8.51 -4.00 3.54
N GLU A 118 7.76 -3.24 4.32
CA GLU A 118 7.19 -3.66 5.59
C GLU A 118 5.90 -4.45 5.31
N ILE A 119 6.00 -5.62 4.65
CA ILE A 119 4.82 -6.48 4.41
C ILE A 119 4.34 -7.07 5.75
N PHE A 120 5.25 -7.24 6.72
CA PHE A 120 5.00 -7.89 8.00
C PHE A 120 5.45 -7.08 9.23
N ASN A 121 5.85 -5.82 9.09
CA ASN A 121 6.03 -4.97 10.27
C ASN A 121 4.66 -4.43 10.69
N TYR A 122 3.89 -5.27 11.41
CA TYR A 122 2.94 -4.75 12.38
C TYR A 122 3.77 -3.88 13.34
N LYS A 123 3.78 -2.56 13.14
CA LYS A 123 4.31 -1.66 14.17
C LYS A 123 3.45 -1.92 15.40
N LYS A 124 4.02 -2.59 16.42
CA LYS A 124 3.43 -2.68 17.75
C LYS A 124 3.02 -1.26 18.16
N THR A 125 1.72 -1.01 18.16
CA THR A 125 1.17 0.25 18.65
C THR A 125 1.38 0.27 20.16
N THR A 126 2.37 1.04 20.62
CA THR A 126 2.50 1.35 22.04
C THR A 126 1.48 2.42 22.38
N THR A 127 0.46 2.06 23.14
CA THR A 127 -0.50 3.01 23.71
C THR A 127 0.15 3.62 24.94
N LYS A 128 0.26 4.95 24.98
CA LYS A 128 0.72 5.69 26.15
C LYS A 128 -0.50 6.21 26.92
N PHE A 129 -0.62 5.81 28.18
CA PHE A 129 -1.57 6.38 29.12
C PHE A 129 -0.86 7.50 29.89
N VAL A 130 -1.43 8.69 29.85
CA VAL A 130 -0.94 9.86 30.61
C VAL A 130 -2.04 10.22 31.61
N PHE A 131 -1.72 10.13 32.90
CA PHE A 131 -2.63 10.49 33.97
C PHE A 131 -2.33 11.91 34.43
N TYR A 132 -3.39 12.72 34.50
CA TYR A 132 -3.32 14.10 34.97
C TYR A 132 -4.11 14.21 36.28
N LYS A 133 -3.51 14.88 37.26
CA LYS A 133 -4.22 15.33 38.47
C LYS A 133 -3.94 16.82 38.63
N GLU A 134 -5.00 17.61 38.74
CA GLU A 134 -4.93 19.08 38.93
C GLU A 134 -4.08 19.83 37.87
N GLY A 135 -4.01 19.30 36.64
CA GLY A 135 -3.29 19.94 35.53
C GLY A 135 -1.80 19.60 35.45
N GLU A 136 -1.27 18.80 36.38
CA GLU A 136 0.11 18.29 36.33
C GLU A 136 0.14 16.80 35.93
N ILE A 137 1.18 16.40 35.19
CA ILE A 137 1.37 15.03 34.71
C ILE A 137 1.95 14.19 35.86
N GLU A 138 1.17 13.25 36.41
CA GLU A 138 1.62 12.37 37.50
C GLU A 138 2.45 11.19 36.99
N SER A 139 2.08 10.58 35.84
CA SER A 139 2.79 9.41 35.31
C SER A 139 2.46 9.11 33.85
N ILE A 140 3.43 8.49 33.15
CA ILE A 140 3.30 8.03 31.76
C ILE A 140 3.58 6.53 31.72
N PHE A 141 2.58 5.74 31.33
CA PHE A 141 2.72 4.29 31.14
C PHE A 141 2.63 3.93 29.67
N SER A 142 3.55 3.11 29.16
CA SER A 142 3.49 2.58 27.80
C SER A 142 3.19 1.09 27.82
N VAL A 143 2.02 0.70 27.30
CA VAL A 143 1.63 -0.71 27.15
C VAL A 143 1.82 -1.12 25.69
N LYS A 144 2.52 -2.23 25.47
CA LYS A 144 2.65 -2.85 24.14
C LYS A 144 1.39 -3.69 23.91
N SER A 145 0.67 -3.41 22.82
CA SER A 145 -0.35 -4.33 22.32
C SER A 145 0.35 -5.53 21.68
N ASP A 146 -0.01 -6.73 22.11
CA ASP A 146 0.46 -8.00 21.56
C ASP A 146 -0.33 -8.44 20.33
#